data_AF-A0A9D7RA45-F1
#
_entry.id   AF-A0A9D7RA45-F1
#
_cell.length_a   1.000
_cell.length_b   1.000
_cell.length_c   1.000
_cell.angle_alpha   90.00
_cell.angle_beta   90.00
_cell.angle_gamma   90.00
#
_symmetry.space_group_name_H-M   'P 1'
#
loop_
_entity.id
_entity.type
_entity.pdbx_description
1 polymer ?
#
loop_
_entity_poly.entity_id
_entity_poly.type
_entity_poly.pdbx_seq_one_letter_code
_entity_poly.pdbx_strand_id
1 'polypeptide(L)' 'MNEAERAAIGRKIDAGIRASIALALEEHRRAGRTVAIWRDGRVVEILPEPQEDGASGAVREEPPPERP' A
#
# COMPACT_ATOMS: atom_id res chain seq x y z
N MET A 1 35.23 -18.86 -4.31
CA MET A 1 34.22 -17.88 -4.69
C MET A 1 34.91 -16.56 -4.97
N ASN A 2 34.88 -16.09 -6.20
CA ASN A 2 35.54 -14.85 -6.62
C ASN A 2 34.63 -13.63 -6.37
N GLU A 3 35.20 -12.44 -6.59
CA GLU A 3 34.51 -11.17 -6.36
C GLU A 3 33.29 -10.99 -7.29
N ALA A 4 33.39 -11.43 -8.54
CA ALA A 4 32.30 -11.36 -9.51
C ALA A 4 31.09 -12.23 -9.10
N GLU A 5 31.35 -13.44 -8.57
CA GLU A 5 30.34 -14.33 -8.03
C GLU A 5 29.65 -13.70 -6.81
N ARG A 6 30.42 -13.05 -5.92
CA ARG A 6 29.83 -12.35 -4.75
C ARG A 6 28.93 -11.20 -5.18
N ALA A 7 29.37 -10.39 -6.13
CA ALA A 7 28.59 -9.29 -6.66
C ALA A 7 27.30 -9.78 -7.36
N ALA A 8 27.37 -10.90 -8.08
CA ALA A 8 26.20 -11.50 -8.73
C ALA A 8 25.16 -12.00 -7.72
N ILE A 9 25.61 -12.66 -6.64
CA ILE A 9 24.71 -13.09 -5.56
C ILE A 9 24.07 -11.88 -4.88
N GLY A 10 24.86 -10.86 -4.54
CA GLY A 10 24.34 -9.62 -3.93
C GLY A 10 23.24 -8.97 -4.77
N ARG A 11 23.45 -8.82 -6.09
CA ARG A 11 22.44 -8.27 -7.00
C ARG A 11 21.14 -9.09 -7.03
N LYS A 12 21.25 -10.42 -6.99
CA LYS A 12 20.07 -11.31 -6.99
C LYS A 12 19.27 -11.19 -5.69
N ILE A 13 19.97 -11.11 -4.55
CA ILE A 13 19.35 -10.89 -3.25
C ILE A 13 18.64 -9.54 -3.22
N ASP A 14 19.32 -8.47 -3.63
CA ASP A 14 18.74 -7.13 -3.66
C ASP A 14 17.49 -7.04 -4.55
N ALA A 15 17.52 -7.69 -5.72
CA ALA A 15 16.39 -7.74 -6.62
C ALA A 15 15.18 -8.45 -5.98
N GLY A 16 15.43 -9.58 -5.29
CA GLY A 16 14.41 -10.30 -4.56
C GLY A 16 13.78 -9.46 -3.44
N ILE A 17 14.62 -8.81 -2.63
CA ILE A 17 14.16 -7.93 -1.54
C ILE A 17 13.30 -6.79 -2.09
N ARG A 18 13.75 -6.10 -3.14
CA ARG A 18 12.99 -5.02 -3.78
C ARG A 18 11.63 -5.49 -4.30
N ALA A 19 11.58 -6.65 -4.95
CA ALA A 19 10.35 -7.22 -5.46
C ALA A 19 9.35 -7.57 -4.34
N SER A 20 9.83 -8.18 -3.25
CA SER A 20 8.97 -8.52 -2.10
C SER A 20 8.41 -7.29 -1.41
N ILE A 21 9.22 -6.23 -1.23
CA ILE A 21 8.75 -4.97 -0.65
C ILE A 21 7.70 -4.31 -1.55
N ALA A 22 7.94 -4.26 -2.87
CA ALA A 22 6.98 -3.70 -3.82
C ALA A 22 5.64 -4.42 -3.78
N LEU A 23 5.65 -5.76 -3.74
CA LEU A 23 4.42 -6.56 -3.64
C LEU A 23 3.67 -6.30 -2.32
N ALA A 24 4.39 -6.27 -1.20
CA ALA A 24 3.78 -5.99 0.09
C ALA A 24 3.12 -4.60 0.12
N LEU A 25 3.79 -3.58 -0.42
CA LEU A 25 3.24 -2.23 -0.51
C LEU A 25 1.99 -2.17 -1.41
N GLU A 26 1.99 -2.87 -2.55
CA GLU A 26 0.83 -2.93 -3.43
C GLU A 26 -0.37 -3.64 -2.78
N GLU A 27 -0.15 -4.74 -2.07
CA GLU A 27 -1.19 -5.43 -1.30
C GLU A 27 -1.75 -4.54 -0.19
N HIS A 28 -0.88 -3.80 0.53
CA HIS A 28 -1.32 -2.84 1.54
C HIS A 28 -2.11 -1.67 0.95
N ARG A 29 -1.66 -1.16 -0.21
CA ARG A 29 -2.35 -0.10 -0.96
C ARG A 29 -3.76 -0.55 -1.35
N ARG A 30 -3.91 -1.75 -1.90
CA ARG A 30 -5.21 -2.34 -2.26
C ARG A 30 -6.10 -2.64 -1.05
N ALA A 31 -5.51 -3.00 0.08
CA ALA A 31 -6.25 -3.30 1.30
C ALA A 31 -6.73 -2.04 2.05
N GLY A 32 -6.43 -0.83 1.56
CA GLY A 32 -6.80 0.42 2.22
C GLY A 32 -6.12 0.62 3.58
N ARG A 33 -4.97 -0.02 3.82
CA ARG A 33 -4.25 0.04 5.10
C ARG A 33 -3.01 0.92 4.99
N THR A 34 -2.84 1.82 5.95
CA THR A 34 -1.65 2.67 6.08
C THR A 34 -0.41 1.83 6.39
N VAL A 35 0.70 2.14 5.73
CA VAL A 35 2.01 1.53 6.03
C VAL A 35 2.95 2.60 6.58
N ALA A 36 3.51 2.36 7.76
CA ALA A 36 4.56 3.21 8.32
C ALA A 36 5.94 2.74 7.83
N ILE A 37 6.71 3.63 7.23
CA ILE A 37 8.09 3.38 6.80
C ILE A 37 9.07 4.29 7.55
N TRP A 38 10.29 3.81 7.78
CA TRP A 38 11.37 4.65 8.29
C TRP A 38 12.09 5.34 7.12
N ARG A 39 12.07 6.67 7.09
CA ARG A 39 12.70 7.47 6.03
C ARG A 39 13.32 8.73 6.65
N ASP A 40 14.58 9.01 6.31
CA ASP A 40 15.28 10.22 6.74
C ASP A 40 15.30 10.42 8.27
N GLY A 41 15.47 9.33 9.02
CA GLY A 41 15.53 9.36 10.49
C GLY A 41 14.19 9.54 11.20
N ARG A 42 13.07 9.40 10.48
CA ARG A 42 11.72 9.51 11.04
C ARG A 42 10.76 8.48 10.46
N VAL A 43 9.70 8.19 11.20
CA VAL A 43 8.58 7.37 10.71
C VAL A 43 7.69 8.23 9.80
N VAL A 44 7.42 7.75 8.59
CA VAL A 44 6.53 8.36 7.61
C VAL A 44 5.43 7.37 7.26
N GLU A 45 4.18 7.80 7.35
CA GLU A 45 3.03 6.99 6.95
C GLU A 45 2.76 7.18 5.45
N ILE A 46 2.73 6.07 4.72
CA ILE A 46 2.23 6.03 3.34
C ILE A 46 0.77 5.66 3.41
N LEU A 47 -0.09 6.63 3.08
CA LEU A 47 -1.52 6.39 2.92
C LEU A 47 -1.75 5.56 1.65
N PRO A 48 -2.69 4.60 1.68
CA PRO A 48 -3.13 3.92 0.47
C PRO A 48 -3.70 4.96 -0.51
N GLU A 49 -3.48 4.75 -1.81
CA GLU A 49 -4.18 5.51 -2.85
C GLU A 49 -5.70 5.40 -2.60
N PRO A 50 -6.46 6.50 -2.73
CA PRO A 50 -7.92 6.43 -2.64
C PRO A 50 -8.40 5.43 -3.70
N GLN A 51 -8.97 4.33 -3.25
CA GLN A 51 -9.70 3.44 -4.13
C GLN A 51 -10.93 4.23 -4.56
N GLU A 52 -11.01 4.61 -5.84
CA GLU A 52 -12.27 5.06 -6.45
C GLU A 52 -13.19 3.84 -6.52
N ASP A 53 -13.66 3.40 -5.36
CA ASP A 53 -14.80 2.52 -5.26
C ASP A 53 -15.97 3.35 -5.82
N GLY A 54 -16.48 2.93 -6.98
CA GLY A 54 -17.61 3.53 -7.67
C GLY A 54 -18.94 3.45 -6.90
N ALA A 55 -18.95 3.78 -5.62
CA ALA A 55 -20.14 3.99 -4.82
C ALA A 55 -20.63 5.43 -5.04
N SER A 56 -21.02 5.73 -6.28
CA SER A 56 -21.87 6.89 -6.57
C SER A 56 -23.25 6.65 -5.94
N GLY A 57 -23.45 7.20 -4.75
CA GLY A 57 -24.71 7.79 -4.32
C GLY A 57 -25.90 6.85 -4.12
N ALA A 58 -25.97 6.20 -2.96
CA ALA A 58 -27.26 5.97 -2.32
C ALA A 58 -27.41 7.02 -1.20
N VAL A 59 -27.88 8.21 -1.59
CA VAL A 59 -28.46 9.14 -0.62
C VAL A 59 -29.67 8.42 -0.05
N ARG A 60 -29.59 7.97 1.21
CA ARG A 60 -30.78 7.60 1.97
C ARG A 60 -31.58 8.88 2.16
N GLU A 61 -32.57 9.12 1.30
CA GLU A 61 -33.69 9.97 1.68
C GLU A 61 -34.40 9.25 2.84
N GLU A 62 -34.29 9.83 4.03
CA GLU A 62 -35.16 9.40 5.12
C GLU A 62 -36.61 9.70 4.71
N PRO A 63 -37.54 8.74 4.90
CA PRO A 63 -38.93 8.98 4.59
C PRO A 63 -39.46 10.13 5.46
N PRO A 64 -40.27 11.05 4.91
CA PRO A 64 -40.74 12.21 5.65
C PRO A 64 -41.56 11.76 6.87
N PRO A 65 -41.45 12.46 8.01
CA PRO A 65 -42.18 12.08 9.22
C PRO A 65 -43.68 12.17 8.97
N GLU A 66 -44.40 11.08 9.27
CA GLU A 66 -45.86 11.08 9.31
C GLU A 66 -46.32 12.08 10.38
N ARG A 67 -47.11 13.08 9.96
CA ARG A 67 -47.75 14.01 10.88
C ARG A 67 -49.01 13.36 11.50
N PRO A 68 -49.30 13.64 12.78
CA PRO A 68 -50.39 13.01 13.53
C PRO A 68 -51.78 13.45 13.07
#